data_AF-A0A1S8WTM9-F1
#
_entry.id   AF-A0A1S8WTM9-F1
#
_cell.length_a   1.000
_cell.length_b   1.000
_cell.length_c   1.000
_cell.angle_alpha   90.00
_cell.angle_beta   90.00
_cell.angle_gamma   90.00
#
_symmetry.space_group_name_H-M   'P 1'
#
loop_
_entity.id
_entity.type
_entity.pdbx_description
1 polymer ?
#
loop_
_entity_poly.entity_id
_entity_poly.type
_entity_poly.pdbx_seq_one_letter_code
_entity_poly.pdbx_strand_id
1 'polypeptide(L)'
;MLSDSRAIALLESLKKYESEKGSGIHAEETYFATLNHNPHFFPVPGAFLGLHEYNVTEGVTRYKVWQDSGIACGSGHWVRTVCILGVDDLPGLSKSPHFFANKFLPNVEPEAYEILER
;
A
#
# COMPACT_ATOMS: atom_id res chain seq x y z
N MET A 1 -18.24 -1.23 -9.83
CA MET A 1 -16.88 -1.46 -10.37
C MET A 1 -16.84 -2.64 -11.33
N LEU A 2 -17.14 -3.86 -10.89
CA LEU A 2 -17.00 -5.07 -11.73
C LEU A 2 -17.90 -5.12 -12.98
N SER A 3 -18.98 -4.34 -12.99
CA SER A 3 -19.91 -4.22 -14.11
C SER A 3 -19.90 -2.84 -14.78
N ASP A 4 -19.08 -1.90 -14.32
CA ASP A 4 -19.00 -0.57 -14.92
C ASP A 4 -18.03 -0.61 -16.11
N SER A 5 -18.54 -0.38 -17.31
CA SER A 5 -17.77 -0.47 -18.56
C SER A 5 -16.59 0.51 -18.60
N ARG A 6 -16.70 1.68 -17.94
CA ARG A 6 -15.62 2.66 -17.86
C ARG A 6 -14.50 2.17 -16.95
N ALA A 7 -14.86 1.57 -15.81
CA ALA A 7 -13.88 1.01 -14.89
C ALA A 7 -13.13 -0.18 -15.53
N ILE A 8 -13.86 -1.03 -16.27
CA ILE A 8 -13.25 -2.13 -17.03
C ILE A 8 -12.28 -1.59 -18.09
N ALA A 9 -12.72 -0.60 -18.89
CA ALA A 9 -11.88 0.01 -19.92
C ALA A 9 -10.63 0.69 -19.33
N LEU A 10 -10.74 1.32 -18.15
CA LEU A 10 -9.60 1.87 -17.43
C LEU A 10 -8.59 0.78 -17.05
N LEU A 11 -9.07 -0.32 -16.46
CA LEU A 11 -8.20 -1.44 -16.05
C LEU A 11 -7.46 -2.04 -17.24
N GLU A 12 -8.16 -2.25 -18.36
CA GLU A 12 -7.57 -2.78 -19.59
C GLU A 12 -6.51 -1.83 -20.15
N SER A 13 -6.79 -0.53 -20.14
CA SER A 13 -5.86 0.50 -20.61
C SER A 13 -4.59 0.56 -19.74
N LEU A 14 -4.73 0.49 -18.42
CA LEU A 14 -3.59 0.46 -17.49
C LEU A 14 -2.73 -0.80 -17.68
N LYS A 15 -3.36 -1.98 -17.80
CA LYS A 15 -2.65 -3.24 -18.07
C LYS A 15 -1.90 -3.22 -19.39
N LYS A 16 -2.52 -2.68 -20.43
CA LYS A 16 -1.87 -2.52 -21.74
C LYS A 16 -0.65 -1.60 -21.63
N TYR A 17 -0.80 -0.45 -20.99
CA TYR A 17 0.31 0.49 -20.78
C TYR A 17 1.47 -0.17 -20.03
N GLU A 18 1.17 -0.86 -18.92
CA GLU A 18 2.15 -1.58 -18.13
C GLU A 18 2.90 -2.62 -18.97
N SER A 19 2.18 -3.42 -19.77
CA SER A 19 2.78 -4.40 -20.68
C SER A 19 3.67 -3.78 -21.76
N GLU A 20 3.33 -2.60 -22.26
CA GLU A 20 4.05 -1.95 -23.36
C GLU A 20 5.27 -1.15 -22.89
N LYS A 21 5.18 -0.49 -21.73
CA LYS A 21 6.22 0.41 -21.21
C LYS A 21 7.09 -0.24 -20.16
N GLY A 22 6.55 -1.17 -19.37
CA GLY A 22 7.26 -1.90 -18.34
C GLY A 22 7.88 -1.05 -17.23
N SER A 23 7.54 0.24 -17.10
CA SER A 23 8.08 1.13 -16.06
C SER A 23 7.16 2.30 -15.73
N GLY A 24 7.14 2.69 -14.44
CA GLY A 24 6.52 3.90 -13.93
C GLY A 24 5.07 3.74 -13.47
N ILE A 25 4.19 3.24 -14.34
CA ILE A 25 2.77 3.03 -14.00
C ILE A 25 2.48 1.54 -13.89
N HIS A 26 2.15 1.12 -12.68
CA HIS A 26 1.68 -0.23 -12.37
C HIS A 26 0.16 -0.20 -12.16
N ALA A 27 -0.55 -1.12 -12.80
CA ALA A 27 -2.02 -1.09 -12.80
C ALA A 27 -2.59 -1.25 -11.38
N GLU A 28 -1.99 -2.11 -10.57
CA GLU A 28 -2.39 -2.38 -9.18
C GLU A 28 -2.16 -1.19 -8.24
N GLU A 29 -1.13 -0.37 -8.51
CA GLU A 29 -0.81 0.80 -7.69
C GLU A 29 -1.66 2.03 -8.06
N THR A 30 -2.27 2.02 -9.26
CA THR A 30 -2.97 3.20 -9.80
C THR A 30 -4.48 3.01 -9.88
N TYR A 31 -4.95 1.81 -10.24
CA TYR A 31 -6.36 1.57 -10.60
C TYR A 31 -7.33 1.87 -9.46
N PHE A 32 -7.14 1.26 -8.29
CA PHE A 32 -8.06 1.41 -7.16
C PHE A 32 -8.06 2.84 -6.62
N ALA A 33 -6.89 3.48 -6.55
CA ALA A 33 -6.77 4.87 -6.14
C ALA A 33 -7.51 5.82 -7.10
N THR A 34 -7.39 5.57 -8.41
CA THR A 34 -8.09 6.34 -9.45
C THR A 34 -9.61 6.22 -9.30
N LEU A 35 -10.12 5.00 -9.11
CA LEU A 35 -11.55 4.79 -8.89
C LEU A 35 -12.05 5.48 -7.61
N ASN A 36 -11.27 5.43 -6.54
CA ASN A 36 -11.65 6.01 -5.25
C ASN A 36 -11.72 7.54 -5.28
N HIS A 37 -10.88 8.21 -6.07
CA HIS A 37 -10.75 9.68 -6.05
C HIS A 37 -11.44 10.40 -7.21
N ASN A 38 -12.13 9.67 -8.09
CA ASN A 38 -12.86 10.24 -9.23
C ASN A 38 -14.35 9.90 -9.17
N PRO A 39 -15.07 10.25 -8.09
CA PRO A 39 -16.46 9.85 -7.86
C PRO A 39 -17.43 10.36 -8.93
N HIS A 40 -17.11 11.49 -9.57
CA HIS A 40 -17.93 12.07 -10.65
C HIS A 40 -17.90 11.23 -11.93
N PHE A 41 -16.78 10.57 -12.21
CA PHE A 41 -16.62 9.75 -13.42
C PHE A 41 -16.88 8.26 -13.13
N PHE A 42 -16.46 7.78 -11.96
CA PHE A 42 -16.71 6.43 -11.49
C PHE A 42 -17.56 6.49 -10.22
N PRO A 43 -18.88 6.22 -10.29
CA PRO A 43 -19.77 6.26 -9.13
C PRO A 43 -19.56 5.02 -8.25
N VAL A 44 -18.40 4.92 -7.62
CA VAL A 44 -18.02 3.80 -6.75
C VAL A 44 -18.52 4.08 -5.33
N PRO A 45 -19.30 3.16 -4.73
CA PRO A 45 -19.70 3.29 -3.33
C PRO A 45 -18.47 3.40 -2.41
N GLY A 46 -18.47 4.37 -1.50
CA GLY A 46 -17.35 4.63 -0.59
C GLY A 46 -16.20 5.45 -1.17
N ALA A 47 -16.35 5.97 -2.40
CA ALA A 47 -15.37 6.88 -3.00
C ALA A 47 -15.16 8.13 -2.14
N PHE A 48 -13.93 8.64 -2.18
CA PHE A 48 -13.57 9.88 -1.51
C PHE A 48 -14.25 11.08 -2.19
N LEU A 49 -14.98 11.86 -1.41
CA LEU A 49 -15.74 13.04 -1.87
C LEU A 49 -15.07 14.38 -1.51
N GLY A 50 -13.94 14.35 -0.81
CA GLY A 50 -13.25 15.56 -0.36
C GLY A 50 -12.44 16.24 -1.48
N LEU A 51 -11.90 17.41 -1.16
CA LEU A 51 -10.88 18.05 -2.00
C LEU A 51 -9.58 17.24 -1.90
N HIS A 52 -8.82 17.15 -2.99
CA HIS A 52 -7.52 16.49 -3.00
C HIS A 52 -6.56 17.28 -2.09
N GLU A 53 -6.46 16.86 -0.83
CA GLU A 53 -5.54 17.45 0.13
C GLU A 53 -4.14 16.86 -0.05
N TYR A 54 -3.15 17.74 -0.11
CA TYR A 54 -1.72 17.36 -0.16
C TYR A 54 -1.25 16.70 1.15
N ASN A 55 -2.00 16.87 2.24
CA ASN A 55 -1.83 16.15 3.49
C ASN A 55 -2.63 14.85 3.42
N VAL A 56 -2.16 13.93 2.58
CA VAL A 56 -2.77 12.62 2.35
C VAL A 56 -3.04 11.95 3.70
N THR A 57 -4.31 11.72 4.03
CA THR A 57 -4.67 10.83 5.14
C THR A 57 -4.11 9.45 4.79
N GLU A 58 -3.07 9.03 5.49
CA GLU A 58 -2.46 7.73 5.27
C GLU A 58 -3.54 6.65 5.47
N GLY A 59 -3.69 5.77 4.48
CA GLY A 59 -4.72 4.75 4.52
C GLY A 59 -4.44 3.73 5.62
N VAL A 60 -5.45 3.33 6.37
CA VAL A 60 -5.32 2.38 7.51
C VAL A 60 -5.07 0.92 7.10
N THR A 61 -4.80 0.64 5.83
CA THR A 61 -4.76 -0.74 5.33
C THR A 61 -3.46 -1.45 5.67
N ARG A 62 -2.30 -0.80 5.50
CA ARG A 62 -1.00 -1.48 5.58
C ARG A 62 0.14 -0.58 6.03
N TYR A 63 0.72 -0.89 7.17
CA TYR A 63 1.99 -0.33 7.64
C TYR A 63 3.15 -0.90 6.82
N LYS A 64 4.06 -0.05 6.36
CA LYS A 64 5.30 -0.43 5.69
C LYS A 64 6.34 0.66 5.89
N VAL A 65 7.60 0.28 6.05
CA VAL A 65 8.71 1.22 6.15
C VAL A 65 9.52 1.16 4.86
N TRP A 66 9.62 2.30 4.18
CA TRP A 66 10.46 2.48 3.00
C TRP A 66 11.82 3.06 3.38
N GLN A 67 12.85 2.74 2.61
CA GLN A 67 14.22 3.16 2.89
C GLN A 67 14.41 4.69 2.90
N ASP A 68 13.55 5.41 2.18
CA ASP A 68 13.53 6.86 2.06
C ASP A 68 12.54 7.56 3.01
N SER A 69 11.83 6.82 3.88
CA SER A 69 10.85 7.42 4.79
C SER A 69 11.48 8.15 6.00
N GLY A 70 12.78 7.98 6.23
CA GLY A 70 13.48 8.50 7.41
C GLY A 70 13.20 7.72 8.71
N ILE A 71 12.39 6.66 8.65
CA ILE A 71 12.14 5.74 9.77
C ILE A 71 13.19 4.63 9.74
N ALA A 72 13.79 4.34 10.90
CA ALA A 72 14.74 3.24 11.01
C ALA A 72 14.03 1.88 10.80
N CYS A 73 14.69 0.96 10.10
CA CYS A 73 14.27 -0.44 10.03
C CYS A 73 14.87 -1.19 11.21
N GLY A 74 14.04 -1.62 12.15
CA GLY A 74 14.46 -2.23 13.41
C GLY A 74 15.34 -3.46 13.22
N SER A 75 14.99 -4.34 12.28
CA SER A 75 15.83 -5.51 11.95
C SER A 75 17.11 -5.17 11.18
N GLY A 76 17.21 -3.96 10.61
CA GLY A 76 18.26 -3.57 9.67
C GLY A 76 18.19 -4.26 8.29
N HIS A 77 17.22 -5.14 8.04
CA HIS A 77 17.09 -5.89 6.78
C HIS A 77 16.17 -5.19 5.78
N TRP A 78 16.68 -4.97 4.56
CA TRP A 78 15.94 -4.34 3.46
C TRP A 78 15.85 -5.27 2.26
N VAL A 79 14.68 -5.38 1.64
CA VAL A 79 14.51 -6.10 0.37
C VAL A 79 13.65 -5.28 -0.57
N ARG A 80 14.23 -4.88 -1.71
CA ARG A 80 13.60 -3.96 -2.69
C ARG A 80 13.05 -2.71 -1.99
N THR A 81 13.94 -2.02 -1.25
CA THR A 81 13.69 -0.76 -0.53
C THR A 81 12.59 -0.77 0.54
N VAL A 82 12.04 -1.94 0.87
CA VAL A 82 11.05 -2.12 1.96
C VAL A 82 11.70 -2.89 3.10
N CYS A 83 11.53 -2.39 4.32
CA CYS A 83 12.03 -3.01 5.55
C CYS A 83 11.40 -4.39 5.78
N ILE A 84 12.22 -5.35 6.21
CA ILE A 84 11.73 -6.58 6.83
C ILE A 84 11.57 -6.29 8.31
N LEU A 85 10.35 -6.29 8.82
CA LEU A 85 10.05 -5.88 10.19
C LEU A 85 10.61 -6.91 11.19
N GLY A 86 11.25 -6.41 12.25
CA GLY A 86 11.81 -7.19 13.36
C GLY A 86 11.24 -6.78 14.71
N VAL A 87 11.88 -7.22 15.79
CA VAL A 87 11.43 -7.02 17.17
C VAL A 87 11.40 -5.54 17.53
N ASP A 88 12.42 -4.79 17.10
CA ASP A 88 12.55 -3.36 17.38
C ASP A 88 11.54 -2.49 16.62
N ASP A 89 10.85 -3.04 15.61
CA ASP A 89 9.78 -2.34 14.88
C ASP A 89 8.43 -2.43 15.60
N LEU A 90 8.22 -3.41 16.50
CA LEU A 90 6.94 -3.68 17.16
C LEU A 90 6.34 -2.48 17.93
N PRO A 91 7.13 -1.64 18.64
CA PRO A 91 6.59 -0.45 19.30
C PRO A 91 6.00 0.57 18.32
N GLY A 92 6.51 0.63 17.08
CA GLY A 92 5.96 1.47 16.02
C GLY A 92 4.66 0.87 15.47
N LEU A 93 4.64 -0.43 15.23
CA LEU A 93 3.46 -1.17 14.75
C LEU A 93 2.27 -1.02 15.72
N SER A 94 2.49 -1.21 17.02
CA SER A 94 1.42 -1.16 18.04
C SER A 94 0.76 0.22 18.19
N LYS A 95 1.44 1.29 17.78
CA LYS A 95 0.93 2.67 17.80
C LYS A 95 0.33 3.09 16.46
N SER A 96 0.58 2.31 15.40
CA SER A 96 0.14 2.64 14.06
C SER A 96 -1.36 2.36 13.90
N PRO A 97 -2.10 3.19 13.14
CA PRO A 97 -3.52 2.98 12.89
C PRO A 97 -3.80 1.86 11.86
N HIS A 98 -2.75 1.24 11.29
CA HIS A 98 -2.88 0.28 10.21
C HIS A 98 -3.33 -1.11 10.70
N PHE A 99 -4.21 -1.76 9.93
CA PHE A 99 -4.72 -3.10 10.26
C PHE A 99 -3.73 -4.24 9.98
N PHE A 100 -2.86 -4.06 9.00
CA PHE A 100 -1.85 -5.04 8.61
C PHE A 100 -0.48 -4.39 8.50
N ALA A 101 0.58 -5.19 8.53
CA ALA A 101 1.95 -4.73 8.36
C ALA A 101 2.68 -5.51 7.25
N ASN A 102 3.64 -4.88 6.60
CA ASN A 102 4.48 -5.45 5.55
C ASN A 102 5.94 -5.04 5.75
N LYS A 103 6.92 -5.94 5.73
CA LYS A 103 6.83 -7.42 5.57
C LYS A 103 7.60 -8.12 6.67
N PHE A 104 7.16 -9.31 7.03
CA PHE A 104 7.91 -10.25 7.87
C PHE A 104 8.44 -11.38 6.98
N LEU A 105 9.60 -11.92 7.31
CA LEU A 105 10.15 -13.11 6.66
C LEU A 105 10.55 -14.14 7.72
N PRO A 106 10.27 -15.44 7.54
CA PRO A 106 10.58 -16.47 8.54
C PRO A 106 12.06 -16.58 8.92
N ASN A 107 12.95 -16.08 8.06
CA ASN A 107 14.39 -16.11 8.26
C ASN A 107 14.98 -14.77 8.75
N VAL A 108 14.14 -13.80 9.10
CA VAL A 108 14.54 -12.51 9.69
C VAL A 108 13.72 -12.30 10.95
N GLU A 109 14.37 -12.46 12.11
CA GLU A 109 13.77 -12.28 13.43
C GLU A 109 12.35 -12.86 13.55
N PRO A 110 12.17 -14.19 13.36
CA PRO A 110 10.86 -14.83 13.45
C PRO A 110 10.13 -14.54 14.77
N GLU A 111 10.87 -14.26 15.84
CA GLU A 111 10.30 -13.89 17.15
C GLU A 111 9.41 -12.64 17.07
N ALA A 112 9.69 -11.71 16.15
CA ALA A 112 8.88 -10.50 15.97
C ALA A 112 7.44 -10.85 15.57
N TYR A 113 7.29 -11.83 14.67
CA TYR A 113 5.97 -12.34 14.27
C TYR A 113 5.30 -13.10 15.42
N GLU A 114 6.05 -13.93 16.15
CA GLU A 114 5.52 -14.65 17.30
C GLU A 114 5.01 -13.74 18.42
N ILE A 115 5.69 -12.62 18.68
CA ILE A 115 5.26 -11.64 19.70
C ILE A 115 3.96 -10.96 19.27
N LEU A 116 3.78 -10.68 17.97
CA LEU A 116 2.59 -10.03 17.44
C LEU A 116 1.33 -10.91 17.55
N GLU A 117 1.48 -12.23 17.44
CA GLU A 117 0.38 -13.21 17.43
C GLU A 117 -0.02 -13.71 18.85
N ARG A 118 0.62 -13.20 19.90
CA ARG A 118 0.30 -13.55 21.31
C ARG A 118 -0.74 -12.62 21.91
#